data_AF-A0A1C6ETP0-F1
#
_entry.id   AF-A0A1C6ETP0-F1
#
_cell.length_a   1.000
_cell.length_b   1.000
_cell.length_c   1.000
_cell.angle_alpha   90.00
_cell.angle_beta   90.00
_cell.angle_gamma   90.00
#
_symmetry.space_group_name_H-M   'P 1'
#
loop_
_entity.id
_entity.type
_entity.pdbx_description
1 polymer ?
#
loop_
_entity_poly.entity_id
_entity_poly.type
_entity_poly.pdbx_seq_one_letter_code
_entity_poly.pdbx_strand_id
1 'polypeptide(L)'
;MNHDITNEVLTEFSTAFSSNPVNRIAMNAVTSAGLLAASKNPMAQRESRHSYSISLEQGEITNQKQSGRCWMFAALNTFRFEVMKNLNLKTFELSQNYTLFYDKLEKSNYFLESILETLDEPTQGRLISFLLSAPLGDGGQWDMLCNLVRKYGVVPKEAMPETVASSATREMTAALTRKLREDACRLRKAYADGSTLDELRKKKEAMMEEIYRVLCICLGEPPKTFDLEVTDRDDKFIRDTNLTGTAFFEKYVGLNLDDYVSLINAPTADKPYHRSYSVKFLGNVKEGCPVRYLNLPIEELKKAAIAQMKDGSPVWFGCDVGKDSSRDEGLLDTNTYQTDKLLGVTFGMNKAERLEYGESLMTHAMVFQGVNLDEEGKPNRWRVENSWGDAPGKKGYYVMSDEWFDEYMYQIVVNKKYLPDSYIAEYDSEPIMLEPWDPMGSLAL
;
A
#
# COMPACT_ATOMS: atom_id res chain seq x y z
N MET A 1 37.86 -11.33 -19.35
CA MET A 1 38.03 -9.86 -19.27
C MET A 1 39.01 -9.56 -18.17
N ASN A 2 39.96 -8.65 -18.41
CA ASN A 2 40.67 -7.98 -17.31
C ASN A 2 39.64 -7.21 -16.45
N HIS A 3 40.06 -6.83 -15.25
CA HIS A 3 39.24 -6.02 -14.33
C HIS A 3 38.69 -4.72 -14.98
N ASP A 4 39.37 -4.20 -16.02
CA ASP A 4 39.11 -2.89 -16.60
C ASP A 4 38.41 -2.96 -17.98
N ILE A 5 37.55 -1.97 -18.25
CA ILE A 5 36.98 -1.72 -19.59
C ILE A 5 37.99 -0.86 -20.38
N THR A 6 38.69 -1.48 -21.34
CA THR A 6 39.69 -0.79 -22.17
C THR A 6 39.09 -0.23 -23.47
N ASN A 7 39.83 0.64 -24.15
CA ASN A 7 39.42 1.23 -25.42
C ASN A 7 39.28 0.19 -26.55
N GLU A 8 40.12 -0.86 -26.51
CA GLU A 8 40.03 -1.98 -27.45
C GLU A 8 38.70 -2.71 -27.28
N VAL A 9 38.32 -3.03 -26.03
CA VAL A 9 37.04 -3.67 -25.71
C VAL A 9 35.86 -2.78 -26.11
N LEU A 10 35.91 -1.47 -25.88
CA LEU A 10 34.87 -0.53 -26.33
C LEU A 10 34.73 -0.49 -27.86
N THR A 11 35.84 -0.59 -28.58
CA THR A 11 35.85 -0.64 -30.05
C THR A 11 35.18 -1.92 -30.56
N GLU A 12 35.45 -3.06 -29.91
CA GLU A 12 34.79 -4.34 -30.19
C GLU A 12 33.27 -4.24 -29.93
N PHE A 13 32.85 -3.68 -28.80
CA PHE A 13 31.43 -3.47 -28.48
C PHE A 13 30.73 -2.58 -29.50
N SER A 14 31.35 -1.45 -29.89
CA SER A 14 30.79 -0.53 -30.88
C SER A 14 30.66 -1.18 -32.26
N THR A 15 31.64 -2.01 -32.64
CA THR A 15 31.61 -2.76 -33.90
C THR A 15 30.50 -3.81 -33.88
N ALA A 16 30.38 -4.60 -32.81
CA ALA A 16 29.32 -5.57 -32.63
C ALA A 16 27.94 -4.89 -32.69
N PHE A 17 27.76 -3.77 -31.97
CA PHE A 17 26.53 -2.99 -31.98
C PHE A 17 26.17 -2.51 -33.39
N SER A 18 27.13 -1.90 -34.11
CA SER A 18 26.92 -1.34 -35.45
C SER A 18 26.69 -2.40 -36.53
N SER A 19 27.16 -3.63 -36.33
CA SER A 19 27.00 -4.73 -37.28
C SER A 19 25.58 -5.28 -37.33
N ASN A 20 24.78 -5.08 -36.28
CA ASN A 20 23.38 -5.50 -36.24
C ASN A 20 22.44 -4.32 -36.58
N PRO A 21 21.75 -4.35 -37.73
CA PRO A 21 20.84 -3.25 -38.11
C PRO A 21 19.67 -3.06 -37.14
N VAL A 22 19.24 -4.12 -36.43
CA VAL A 22 18.16 -4.05 -35.42
C VAL A 22 18.56 -3.12 -34.27
N ASN A 23 19.81 -3.16 -33.84
CA ASN A 23 20.33 -2.30 -32.77
C ASN A 23 20.20 -0.81 -33.14
N ARG A 24 20.49 -0.45 -34.41
CA ARG A 24 20.36 0.94 -34.89
C ARG A 24 18.90 1.38 -34.95
N ILE A 25 18.00 0.50 -35.38
CA ILE A 25 16.55 0.78 -35.41
C ILE A 25 16.03 1.00 -33.98
N ALA A 26 16.33 0.07 -33.07
CA ALA A 26 15.95 0.16 -31.67
C ALA A 26 16.52 1.44 -31.02
N MET A 27 17.80 1.73 -31.24
CA MET A 27 18.43 2.96 -30.77
C MET A 27 17.69 4.20 -31.25
N ASN A 28 17.46 4.32 -32.57
CA ASN A 28 16.78 5.50 -33.13
C ASN A 28 15.37 5.67 -32.56
N ALA A 29 14.62 4.57 -32.37
CA ALA A 29 13.29 4.62 -31.78
C ALA A 29 13.34 5.07 -30.31
N VAL A 30 14.21 4.44 -29.50
CA VAL A 30 14.34 4.73 -28.06
C VAL A 30 14.89 6.14 -27.82
N THR A 31 15.89 6.60 -28.58
CA THR A 31 16.46 7.96 -28.40
C THR A 31 15.48 9.05 -28.82
N SER A 32 14.51 8.73 -29.69
CA SER A 32 13.52 9.71 -30.16
C SER A 32 12.26 9.74 -29.30
N ALA A 33 11.80 8.57 -28.80
CA ALA A 33 10.51 8.43 -28.13
C ALA A 33 10.59 8.00 -26.66
N GLY A 34 11.74 7.49 -26.19
CA GLY A 34 11.91 6.86 -24.89
C GLY A 34 11.64 5.35 -24.92
N LEU A 35 12.22 4.62 -23.95
CA LEU A 35 12.21 3.14 -23.92
C LEU A 35 10.79 2.56 -23.88
N LEU A 36 9.99 2.95 -22.88
CA LEU A 36 8.65 2.40 -22.68
C LEU A 36 7.70 2.73 -23.83
N ALA A 37 7.74 3.96 -24.35
CA ALA A 37 6.91 4.35 -25.47
C ALA A 37 7.27 3.57 -26.75
N ALA A 38 8.56 3.34 -27.00
CA ALA A 38 9.04 2.56 -28.14
C ALA A 38 8.78 1.06 -28.01
N SER A 39 8.65 0.52 -26.79
CA SER A 39 8.42 -0.90 -26.53
C SER A 39 6.96 -1.26 -26.25
N LYS A 40 6.04 -0.31 -26.35
CA LYS A 40 4.63 -0.51 -26.01
C LYS A 40 3.97 -1.54 -26.93
N ASN A 41 3.23 -2.48 -26.34
CA ASN A 41 2.54 -3.53 -27.08
C ASN A 41 1.05 -3.19 -27.26
N PRO A 42 0.60 -2.85 -28.48
CA PRO A 42 -0.81 -2.52 -28.73
C PRO A 42 -1.76 -3.72 -28.52
N MET A 43 -1.25 -4.96 -28.52
CA MET A 43 -2.09 -6.15 -28.29
C MET A 43 -2.57 -6.25 -26.84
N ALA A 44 -1.74 -5.90 -25.86
CA ALA A 44 -2.13 -5.88 -24.45
C ALA A 44 -3.35 -4.95 -24.22
N GLN A 45 -3.35 -3.78 -24.87
CA GLN A 45 -4.49 -2.86 -24.82
C GLN A 45 -5.75 -3.43 -25.49
N ARG A 46 -5.60 -4.14 -26.62
CA ARG A 46 -6.72 -4.73 -27.35
C ARG A 46 -7.42 -5.83 -26.53
N GLU A 47 -6.68 -6.56 -25.70
CA GLU A 47 -7.17 -7.66 -24.88
C GLU A 47 -7.74 -7.17 -23.53
N SER A 48 -7.34 -5.97 -23.08
CA SER A 48 -7.75 -5.34 -21.82
C SER A 48 -9.16 -4.75 -21.85
N ARG A 49 -10.17 -5.62 -21.92
CA ARG A 49 -11.60 -5.23 -21.91
C ARG A 49 -12.10 -4.94 -20.50
N HIS A 50 -12.70 -3.77 -20.31
CA HIS A 50 -13.36 -3.38 -19.05
C HIS A 50 -14.79 -3.93 -18.91
N SER A 51 -14.98 -5.20 -19.20
CA SER A 51 -16.21 -5.95 -18.96
C SER A 51 -15.86 -7.17 -18.12
N TYR A 52 -16.68 -7.51 -17.14
CA TYR A 52 -16.36 -8.55 -16.15
C TYR A 52 -17.61 -9.37 -15.83
N SER A 53 -17.44 -10.68 -15.63
CA SER A 53 -18.52 -11.58 -15.22
C SER A 53 -18.98 -11.31 -13.78
N ILE A 54 -18.08 -10.82 -12.92
CA ILE A 54 -18.38 -10.31 -11.59
C ILE A 54 -17.93 -8.84 -11.56
N SER A 55 -18.84 -7.93 -11.20
CA SER A 55 -18.55 -6.51 -11.10
C SER A 55 -19.39 -5.89 -10.00
N LEU A 56 -18.72 -5.28 -9.03
CA LEU A 56 -19.36 -4.59 -7.92
C LEU A 56 -19.76 -3.16 -8.33
N GLU A 57 -20.85 -2.66 -7.74
CA GLU A 57 -21.36 -1.30 -7.97
C GLU A 57 -20.64 -0.29 -7.07
N GLN A 58 -20.29 0.87 -7.62
CA GLN A 58 -19.27 1.74 -7.03
C GLN A 58 -19.65 3.21 -7.04
N GLY A 59 -19.05 3.96 -6.10
CA GLY A 59 -19.11 5.41 -6.05
C GLY A 59 -18.09 6.09 -6.98
N GLU A 60 -17.93 7.39 -6.80
CA GLU A 60 -16.95 8.18 -7.54
C GLU A 60 -15.52 7.82 -7.15
N ILE A 61 -14.58 7.90 -8.09
CA ILE A 61 -13.18 7.54 -7.85
C ILE A 61 -12.51 8.54 -6.89
N THR A 62 -11.60 8.04 -6.06
CA THR A 62 -10.85 8.85 -5.11
C THR A 62 -9.48 9.25 -5.67
N ASN A 63 -8.84 10.26 -5.07
CA ASN A 63 -7.53 10.75 -5.52
C ASN A 63 -6.63 11.14 -4.35
N GLN A 64 -5.58 10.35 -4.09
CA GLN A 64 -4.58 10.59 -3.06
C GLN A 64 -3.59 11.71 -3.41
N LYS A 65 -3.56 12.14 -4.68
CA LYS A 65 -2.65 13.16 -5.21
C LYS A 65 -1.18 12.85 -4.89
N GLN A 66 -0.43 13.82 -4.37
CA GLN A 66 1.01 13.73 -4.12
C GLN A 66 1.28 13.24 -2.68
N SER A 67 0.69 12.11 -2.32
CA SER A 67 0.86 11.46 -1.02
C SER A 67 0.93 9.94 -1.16
N GLY A 68 1.62 9.26 -0.25
CA GLY A 68 1.74 7.79 -0.22
C GLY A 68 0.60 7.09 0.54
N ARG A 69 -0.63 7.63 0.46
CA ARG A 69 -1.78 7.18 1.28
C ARG A 69 -2.59 6.05 0.66
N CYS A 70 -2.09 5.37 -0.37
CA CYS A 70 -2.87 4.40 -1.14
C CYS A 70 -3.52 3.30 -0.28
N TRP A 71 -2.83 2.80 0.74
CA TRP A 71 -3.40 1.83 1.69
C TRP A 71 -4.63 2.35 2.44
N MET A 72 -4.61 3.62 2.88
CA MET A 72 -5.76 4.26 3.51
C MET A 72 -6.89 4.43 2.50
N PHE A 73 -6.59 4.93 1.31
CA PHE A 73 -7.58 5.13 0.26
C PHE A 73 -8.25 3.80 -0.14
N ALA A 74 -7.45 2.76 -0.39
CA ALA A 74 -7.95 1.45 -0.75
C ALA A 74 -8.84 0.87 0.35
N ALA A 75 -8.44 0.97 1.62
CA ALA A 75 -9.25 0.39 2.68
C ALA A 75 -10.51 1.21 2.99
N LEU A 76 -10.41 2.54 2.97
CA LEU A 76 -11.59 3.41 3.07
C LEU A 76 -12.53 3.25 1.85
N ASN A 77 -12.00 2.86 0.68
CA ASN A 77 -12.81 2.46 -0.47
C ASN A 77 -13.57 1.14 -0.22
N THR A 78 -13.02 0.21 0.59
CA THR A 78 -13.78 -0.97 1.03
C THR A 78 -14.84 -0.61 2.08
N PHE A 79 -14.56 0.34 2.98
CA PHE A 79 -15.52 0.72 4.02
C PHE A 79 -16.67 1.58 3.50
N ARG A 80 -16.39 2.51 2.57
CA ARG A 80 -17.43 3.33 1.94
C ARG A 80 -18.42 2.47 1.15
N PHE A 81 -17.99 1.31 0.65
CA PHE A 81 -18.88 0.35 -0.01
C PHE A 81 -20.00 -0.09 0.93
N GLU A 82 -19.68 -0.42 2.20
CA GLU A 82 -20.67 -0.76 3.21
C GLU A 82 -21.55 0.44 3.58
N VAL A 83 -20.97 1.64 3.74
CA VAL A 83 -21.74 2.86 4.02
C VAL A 83 -22.76 3.11 2.90
N MET A 84 -22.32 3.04 1.64
CA MET A 84 -23.17 3.24 0.47
C MET A 84 -24.30 2.21 0.42
N LYS A 85 -24.02 0.95 0.72
CA LYS A 85 -25.02 -0.12 0.77
C LYS A 85 -26.02 0.11 1.91
N ASN A 86 -25.54 0.40 3.11
CA ASN A 86 -26.36 0.56 4.32
C ASN A 86 -27.26 1.81 4.27
N LEU A 87 -26.82 2.85 3.56
CA LEU A 87 -27.55 4.11 3.42
C LEU A 87 -28.17 4.33 2.04
N ASN A 88 -28.13 3.32 1.15
CA ASN A 88 -28.62 3.41 -0.23
C ASN A 88 -28.06 4.63 -0.99
N LEU A 89 -26.76 4.91 -0.85
CA LEU A 89 -26.11 6.08 -1.46
C LEU A 89 -25.58 5.78 -2.86
N LYS A 90 -25.57 6.79 -3.72
CA LYS A 90 -24.93 6.71 -5.05
C LYS A 90 -23.40 6.81 -4.95
N THR A 91 -22.91 7.70 -4.10
CA THR A 91 -21.49 7.92 -3.84
C THR A 91 -21.31 8.37 -2.41
N PHE A 92 -20.16 8.06 -1.84
CA PHE A 92 -19.75 8.50 -0.51
C PHE A 92 -18.23 8.46 -0.44
N GLU A 93 -17.65 9.28 0.42
CA GLU A 93 -16.21 9.24 0.69
C GLU A 93 -15.94 9.45 2.18
N LEU A 94 -15.05 8.63 2.73
CA LEU A 94 -14.53 8.77 4.08
C LEU A 94 -13.31 9.67 4.07
N SER A 95 -13.07 10.42 5.14
CA SER A 95 -11.91 11.30 5.25
C SER A 95 -10.61 10.51 5.36
N GLN A 96 -9.79 10.57 4.31
CA GLN A 96 -8.42 10.05 4.33
C GLN A 96 -7.46 11.00 5.07
N ASN A 97 -7.82 12.28 5.21
CA ASN A 97 -7.08 13.22 6.04
C ASN A 97 -7.20 12.87 7.53
N TYR A 98 -8.37 12.42 7.97
CA TYR A 98 -8.60 11.96 9.35
C TYR A 98 -7.70 10.78 9.72
N THR A 99 -7.65 9.74 8.88
CA THR A 99 -6.75 8.60 9.11
C THR A 99 -5.28 8.99 8.97
N LEU A 100 -4.94 9.91 8.05
CA LEU A 100 -3.57 10.45 7.93
C LEU A 100 -3.11 11.15 9.20
N PHE A 101 -3.96 11.99 9.79
CA PHE A 101 -3.63 12.72 11.01
C PHE A 101 -3.22 11.76 12.13
N TYR A 102 -4.08 10.79 12.44
CA TYR A 102 -3.82 9.85 13.53
C TYR A 102 -2.68 8.90 13.22
N ASP A 103 -2.53 8.48 11.96
CA ASP A 103 -1.38 7.66 11.55
C ASP A 103 -0.05 8.38 11.80
N LYS A 104 0.08 9.64 11.40
CA LYS A 104 1.31 10.42 11.62
C LYS A 104 1.58 10.67 13.10
N LEU A 105 0.53 10.92 13.88
CA LEU A 105 0.65 11.09 15.32
C LEU A 105 1.15 9.79 15.98
N GLU A 106 0.51 8.67 15.67
CA GLU A 106 0.82 7.37 16.25
C GLU A 106 2.18 6.85 15.80
N LYS A 107 2.52 6.94 14.51
CA LYS A 107 3.86 6.62 14.01
C LYS A 107 4.95 7.43 14.68
N SER A 108 4.71 8.70 15.00
CA SER A 108 5.67 9.52 15.74
C SER A 108 5.92 8.95 17.13
N ASN A 109 4.86 8.57 17.84
CA ASN A 109 4.95 7.91 19.15
C ASN A 109 5.64 6.54 19.05
N TYR A 110 5.25 5.72 18.07
CA TYR A 110 5.82 4.39 17.82
C TYR A 110 7.31 4.46 17.51
N PHE A 111 7.73 5.40 16.68
CA PHE A 111 9.14 5.65 16.38
C PHE A 111 9.91 6.02 17.66
N LEU A 112 9.41 6.96 18.46
CA LEU A 112 10.10 7.36 19.70
C LEU A 112 10.17 6.21 20.71
N GLU A 113 9.12 5.39 20.85
CA GLU A 113 9.19 4.16 21.66
C GLU A 113 10.18 3.14 21.09
N SER A 114 10.26 3.00 19.76
CA SER A 114 11.25 2.13 19.11
C SER A 114 12.69 2.58 19.41
N ILE A 115 12.92 3.90 19.48
CA ILE A 115 14.21 4.45 19.92
C ILE A 115 14.49 4.13 21.38
N LEU A 116 13.48 4.19 22.26
CA LEU A 116 13.63 3.82 23.67
C LEU A 116 13.89 2.32 23.86
N GLU A 117 13.32 1.47 23.01
CA GLU A 117 13.54 0.02 23.02
C GLU A 117 14.92 -0.38 22.48
N THR A 118 15.61 0.53 21.78
CA THR A 118 16.89 0.28 21.10
C THR A 118 18.00 1.21 21.60
N LEU A 119 17.90 1.69 22.84
CA LEU A 119 18.89 2.61 23.42
C LEU A 119 20.32 2.05 23.42
N ASP A 120 20.45 0.73 23.59
CA ASP A 120 21.74 0.02 23.61
C ASP A 120 22.32 -0.27 22.21
N GLU A 121 21.53 -0.12 21.15
CA GLU A 121 21.98 -0.35 19.77
C GLU A 121 22.95 0.76 19.32
N PRO A 122 24.02 0.46 18.56
CA PRO A 122 24.92 1.48 18.04
C PRO A 122 24.22 2.38 17.02
N THR A 123 24.47 3.69 17.09
CA THR A 123 23.84 4.67 16.19
C THR A 123 24.17 4.43 14.70
N GLN A 124 25.35 3.88 14.42
CA GLN A 124 25.81 3.46 13.10
C GLN A 124 25.38 2.03 12.72
N GLY A 125 24.65 1.33 13.60
CA GLY A 125 24.13 0.00 13.36
C GLY A 125 23.00 0.01 12.32
N ARG A 126 22.80 -1.14 11.66
CA ARG A 126 21.76 -1.29 10.62
C ARG A 126 20.36 -0.96 11.15
N LEU A 127 20.04 -1.39 12.37
CA LEU A 127 18.72 -1.15 12.97
C LEU A 127 18.44 0.33 13.19
N ILE A 128 19.32 1.06 13.90
CA ILE A 128 19.13 2.49 14.11
C ILE A 128 19.15 3.27 12.79
N SER A 129 20.04 2.90 11.85
CA SER A 129 20.08 3.50 10.52
C SER A 129 18.75 3.30 9.77
N PHE A 130 18.15 2.11 9.86
CA PHE A 130 16.85 1.81 9.27
C PHE A 130 15.73 2.63 9.91
N LEU A 131 15.61 2.63 11.25
CA LEU A 131 14.57 3.39 11.96
C LEU A 131 14.64 4.90 11.65
N LEU A 132 15.85 5.44 11.47
CA LEU A 132 16.06 6.85 11.15
C LEU A 132 15.85 7.19 9.67
N SER A 133 15.76 6.21 8.77
CA SER A 133 15.72 6.43 7.31
C SER A 133 14.44 7.11 6.87
N ALA A 134 13.28 6.59 7.27
CA ALA A 134 11.96 7.11 6.92
C ALA A 134 10.93 6.88 8.06
N PRO A 135 11.13 7.46 9.25
CA PRO A 135 10.30 7.19 10.43
C PRO A 135 8.83 7.60 10.29
N LEU A 136 8.52 8.44 9.30
CA LEU A 136 7.19 8.98 9.02
C LEU A 136 6.82 8.82 7.54
N GLY A 137 7.18 7.72 6.91
CA GLY A 137 6.63 7.34 5.60
C GLY A 137 5.10 7.41 5.60
N ASP A 138 4.49 7.77 4.46
CA ASP A 138 3.03 7.83 4.31
C ASP A 138 2.41 6.43 4.28
N GLY A 139 3.14 5.46 3.74
CA GLY A 139 2.67 4.09 3.58
C GLY A 139 2.46 3.32 4.88
N GLY A 140 1.69 2.24 4.80
CA GLY A 140 1.33 1.41 5.94
C GLY A 140 0.62 0.15 5.49
N GLN A 141 0.22 -0.68 6.45
CA GLN A 141 -0.34 -2.02 6.22
C GLN A 141 -1.80 -2.09 6.67
N TRP A 142 -2.51 -3.16 6.30
CA TRP A 142 -3.90 -3.38 6.71
C TRP A 142 -4.10 -3.29 8.23
N ASP A 143 -3.31 -4.03 9.01
CA ASP A 143 -3.46 -4.03 10.48
C ASP A 143 -3.19 -2.65 11.11
N MET A 144 -2.28 -1.87 10.51
CA MET A 144 -2.01 -0.49 10.92
C MET A 144 -3.25 0.39 10.75
N LEU A 145 -4.04 0.17 9.70
CA LEU A 145 -5.29 0.89 9.50
C LEU A 145 -6.32 0.41 10.51
N CYS A 146 -6.45 -0.90 10.70
CA CYS A 146 -7.36 -1.45 11.68
C CYS A 146 -7.10 -0.89 13.08
N ASN A 147 -5.83 -0.71 13.47
CA ASN A 147 -5.49 -0.09 14.74
C ASN A 147 -5.99 1.36 14.84
N LEU A 148 -5.85 2.16 13.78
CA LEU A 148 -6.37 3.53 13.75
C LEU A 148 -7.90 3.55 13.85
N VAL A 149 -8.57 2.68 13.11
CA VAL A 149 -10.03 2.61 13.05
C VAL A 149 -10.61 2.08 14.37
N ARG A 150 -9.98 1.09 15.02
CA ARG A 150 -10.39 0.64 16.36
C ARG A 150 -10.28 1.77 17.39
N LYS A 151 -9.23 2.59 17.30
CA LYS A 151 -8.95 3.64 18.30
C LYS A 151 -9.72 4.94 18.06
N TYR A 152 -9.91 5.34 16.80
CA TYR A 152 -10.44 6.64 16.41
C TYR A 152 -11.68 6.57 15.51
N GLY A 153 -11.94 5.40 14.91
CA GLY A 153 -13.00 5.20 13.93
C GLY A 153 -12.72 5.89 12.60
N VAL A 154 -13.79 6.25 11.88
CA VAL A 154 -13.72 6.94 10.59
C VAL A 154 -14.79 8.03 10.54
N VAL A 155 -14.58 9.04 9.70
CA VAL A 155 -15.52 10.16 9.54
C VAL A 155 -15.81 10.40 8.05
N PRO A 156 -16.99 10.96 7.69
CA PRO A 156 -17.25 11.45 6.34
C PRO A 156 -16.20 12.46 5.90
N LYS A 157 -15.91 12.53 4.60
CA LYS A 157 -14.93 13.47 4.06
C LYS A 157 -15.25 14.93 4.37
N GLU A 158 -16.53 15.28 4.45
CA GLU A 158 -16.98 16.64 4.79
C GLU A 158 -16.62 17.03 6.24
N ALA A 159 -16.56 16.06 7.16
CA ALA A 159 -16.23 16.32 8.56
C ALA A 159 -14.75 16.67 8.78
N MET A 160 -13.86 16.16 7.91
CA MET A 160 -12.45 16.55 7.89
C MET A 160 -11.94 16.53 6.44
N PRO A 161 -12.09 17.64 5.69
CA PRO A 161 -11.71 17.70 4.29
C PRO A 161 -10.19 17.63 4.10
N GLU A 162 -9.77 17.43 2.85
CA GLU A 162 -8.36 17.50 2.46
C GLU A 162 -7.79 18.91 2.67
N THR A 163 -6.53 18.99 3.10
CA THR A 163 -5.72 20.21 3.08
C THR A 163 -4.70 20.16 1.94
N VAL A 164 -3.97 21.26 1.73
CA VAL A 164 -2.81 21.24 0.82
C VAL A 164 -1.79 20.19 1.28
N ALA A 165 -1.52 20.10 2.58
CA ALA A 165 -0.54 19.17 3.12
C ALA A 165 -1.00 17.71 3.05
N SER A 166 -2.29 17.40 3.25
CA SER A 166 -2.79 16.03 3.08
C SER A 166 -2.68 15.56 1.63
N SER A 167 -2.89 16.48 0.68
CA SER A 167 -2.80 16.24 -0.76
C SER A 167 -1.37 16.31 -1.33
N ALA A 168 -0.39 16.82 -0.56
CA ALA A 168 1.02 16.97 -0.92
C ALA A 168 1.92 16.89 0.34
N THR A 169 2.13 15.68 0.85
CA THR A 169 2.65 15.43 2.21
C THR A 169 4.15 15.69 2.39
N ARG A 170 4.92 15.82 1.30
CA ARG A 170 6.39 15.90 1.32
C ARG A 170 6.94 16.92 2.31
N GLU A 171 6.39 18.13 2.35
CA GLU A 171 6.91 19.22 3.18
C GLU A 171 6.63 18.98 4.68
N MET A 172 5.39 18.58 5.01
CA MET A 172 5.01 18.21 6.37
C MET A 172 5.83 17.02 6.87
N THR A 173 5.92 15.96 6.08
CA THR A 173 6.67 14.75 6.42
C THR A 173 8.16 15.06 6.62
N ALA A 174 8.76 15.93 5.79
CA ALA A 174 10.15 16.35 5.97
C ALA A 174 10.36 17.14 7.28
N ALA A 175 9.45 18.06 7.61
CA ALA A 175 9.52 18.83 8.85
C ALA A 175 9.40 17.95 10.10
N LEU A 176 8.41 17.04 10.12
CA LEU A 176 8.23 16.08 11.21
C LEU A 176 9.39 15.09 11.31
N THR A 177 9.89 14.56 10.19
CA THR A 177 11.04 13.64 10.17
C THR A 177 12.29 14.31 10.74
N ARG A 178 12.56 15.57 10.38
CA ARG A 178 13.66 16.35 10.95
C ARG A 178 13.52 16.46 12.46
N LYS A 179 12.31 16.76 12.94
CA LYS A 179 12.02 16.89 14.37
C LYS A 179 12.18 15.56 15.12
N LEU A 180 11.64 14.46 14.58
CA LEU A 180 11.79 13.13 15.19
C LEU A 180 13.24 12.66 15.26
N ARG A 181 14.06 12.94 14.24
CA ARG A 181 15.50 12.61 14.29
C ARG A 181 16.24 13.40 15.38
N GLU A 182 15.90 14.67 15.56
CA GLU A 182 16.41 15.50 16.64
C GLU A 182 15.99 14.95 18.01
N ASP A 183 14.74 14.56 18.16
CA ASP A 183 14.20 13.98 19.41
C ASP A 183 14.82 12.62 19.72
N ALA A 184 15.00 11.74 18.73
CA ALA A 184 15.73 10.48 18.88
C ALA A 184 17.17 10.70 19.35
N CYS A 185 17.87 11.67 18.76
CA CYS A 185 19.23 12.05 19.18
C CYS A 185 19.24 12.51 20.65
N ARG A 186 18.28 13.35 21.04
CA ARG A 186 18.14 13.85 22.43
C ARG A 186 17.85 12.75 23.43
N LEU A 187 16.94 11.82 23.12
CA LEU A 187 16.60 10.69 23.99
C LEU A 187 17.81 9.78 24.21
N ARG A 188 18.49 9.40 23.12
CA ARG A 188 19.69 8.54 23.18
C ARG A 188 20.84 9.21 23.92
N LYS A 189 21.06 10.50 23.71
CA LYS A 189 22.07 11.27 24.45
C LYS A 189 21.73 11.34 25.95
N ALA A 190 20.49 11.64 26.30
CA ALA A 190 20.07 11.70 27.70
C ALA A 190 20.22 10.34 28.40
N TYR A 191 19.93 9.23 27.70
CA TYR A 191 20.21 7.89 28.20
C TYR A 191 21.70 7.66 28.47
N ALA A 192 22.57 8.03 27.51
CA ALA A 192 24.03 7.93 27.68
C ALA A 192 24.56 8.82 28.82
N ASP A 193 23.90 9.95 29.08
CA ASP A 193 24.19 10.86 30.20
C ASP A 193 23.58 10.38 31.54
N GLY A 194 22.92 9.21 31.56
CA GLY A 194 22.44 8.55 32.78
C GLY A 194 20.96 8.76 33.12
N SER A 195 20.14 9.34 32.22
CA SER A 195 18.69 9.44 32.43
C SER A 195 18.02 8.06 32.45
N THR A 196 17.06 7.90 33.35
CA THR A 196 16.22 6.70 33.46
C THR A 196 15.16 6.66 32.36
N LEU A 197 14.63 5.47 32.07
CA LEU A 197 13.56 5.30 31.07
C LEU A 197 12.31 6.14 31.38
N ASP A 198 11.96 6.31 32.65
CA ASP A 198 10.81 7.12 33.08
C ASP A 198 11.04 8.62 32.81
N GLU A 199 12.26 9.13 33.00
CA GLU A 199 12.61 10.51 32.65
C GLU A 199 12.59 10.73 31.14
N LEU A 200 13.04 9.74 30.36
CA LEU A 200 12.99 9.78 28.90
C LEU A 200 11.53 9.78 28.38
N ARG A 201 10.64 8.98 28.98
CA ARG A 201 9.21 8.99 28.65
C ARG A 201 8.53 10.33 28.97
N LYS A 202 8.88 10.97 30.09
CA LYS A 202 8.42 12.33 30.39
C LYS A 202 8.89 13.35 29.35
N LYS A 203 10.13 13.24 28.85
CA LYS A 203 10.61 14.09 27.74
C LYS A 203 9.82 13.82 26.44
N LYS A 204 9.50 12.55 26.17
CA LYS A 204 8.70 12.15 25.01
C LYS A 204 7.32 12.81 25.00
N GLU A 205 6.66 12.98 26.15
CA GLU A 205 5.35 13.65 26.24
C GLU A 205 5.40 15.07 25.65
N ALA A 206 6.40 15.87 26.04
CA ALA A 206 6.60 17.20 25.48
C ALA A 206 6.93 17.17 23.98
N MET A 207 7.73 16.19 23.52
CA MET A 207 8.02 16.00 22.10
C MET A 207 6.73 15.71 21.30
N MET A 208 5.85 14.85 21.84
CA MET A 208 4.58 14.51 21.21
C MET A 208 3.60 15.68 21.14
N GLU A 209 3.60 16.57 22.13
CA GLU A 209 2.84 17.83 22.07
C GLU A 209 3.27 18.71 20.88
N GLU A 210 4.59 18.80 20.63
CA GLU A 210 5.10 19.55 19.48
C GLU A 210 4.70 18.90 18.15
N ILE A 211 4.74 17.56 18.06
CA ILE A 211 4.26 16.81 16.89
C ILE A 211 2.78 17.06 16.64
N TYR A 212 1.94 16.96 17.67
CA TYR A 212 0.51 17.23 17.57
C TYR A 212 0.23 18.64 17.04
N ARG A 213 0.96 19.65 17.56
CA ARG A 213 0.85 21.03 17.09
C ARG A 213 1.19 21.16 15.60
N VAL A 214 2.26 20.53 15.14
CA VAL A 214 2.63 20.55 13.70
C VAL A 214 1.54 19.89 12.84
N LEU A 215 1.00 18.75 13.29
CA LEU A 215 -0.07 18.07 12.57
C LEU A 215 -1.34 18.92 12.47
N CYS A 216 -1.79 19.54 13.56
CA CYS A 216 -2.95 20.44 13.54
C CYS A 216 -2.75 21.64 12.60
N ILE A 217 -1.54 22.22 12.56
CA ILE A 217 -1.20 23.32 11.64
C ILE A 217 -1.31 22.87 10.17
N CYS A 218 -0.87 21.65 9.85
CA CYS A 218 -0.84 21.16 8.47
C CYS A 218 -2.16 20.53 7.99
N LEU A 219 -2.86 19.83 8.87
CA LEU A 219 -3.98 18.93 8.52
C LEU A 219 -5.33 19.38 9.10
N GLY A 220 -5.33 20.37 10.00
CA GLY A 220 -6.49 20.74 10.81
C GLY A 220 -6.62 19.87 12.06
N GLU A 221 -7.34 20.38 13.06
CA GLU A 221 -7.66 19.61 14.26
C GLU A 221 -8.77 18.59 13.95
N PRO A 222 -8.61 17.30 14.28
CA PRO A 222 -9.64 16.29 14.03
C PRO A 222 -10.94 16.59 14.78
N PRO A 223 -12.12 16.39 14.15
CA PRO A 223 -13.39 16.58 14.81
C PRO A 223 -13.58 15.55 15.94
N LYS A 224 -14.02 16.03 17.11
CA LYS A 224 -14.45 15.15 18.22
C LYS A 224 -15.84 14.57 17.97
N THR A 225 -16.72 15.39 17.41
CA THR A 225 -18.07 15.04 16.98
C THR A 225 -18.39 15.72 15.66
N PHE A 226 -19.29 15.14 14.87
CA PHE A 226 -19.77 15.70 13.61
C PHE A 226 -21.21 15.25 13.33
N ASP A 227 -21.85 15.90 12.37
CA ASP A 227 -23.17 15.52 11.85
C ASP A 227 -23.00 14.87 10.48
N LEU A 228 -23.70 13.75 10.25
CA LEU A 228 -23.86 13.16 8.94
C LEU A 228 -25.10 13.74 8.27
N GLU A 229 -24.95 14.28 7.08
CA GLU A 229 -26.04 14.78 6.24
C GLU A 229 -25.85 14.29 4.81
N VAL A 230 -26.74 13.41 4.35
CA VAL A 230 -26.66 12.80 3.00
C VAL A 230 -28.05 12.67 2.39
N THR A 231 -28.10 12.53 1.07
CA THR A 231 -29.31 12.20 0.32
C THR A 231 -29.12 10.84 -0.34
N ASP A 232 -30.06 9.93 -0.11
CA ASP A 232 -30.02 8.59 -0.72
C ASP A 232 -30.48 8.60 -2.19
N ARG A 233 -30.46 7.43 -2.83
CA ARG A 233 -30.87 7.26 -4.23
C ARG A 233 -32.36 7.52 -4.49
N ASP A 234 -33.18 7.57 -3.44
CA ASP A 234 -34.62 7.82 -3.50
C ASP A 234 -34.96 9.28 -3.15
N ASP A 235 -33.97 10.18 -3.22
CA ASP A 235 -34.05 11.61 -2.88
C ASP A 235 -34.46 11.89 -1.42
N LYS A 236 -34.27 10.93 -0.50
CA LYS A 236 -34.56 11.11 0.92
C LYS A 236 -33.35 11.67 1.65
N PHE A 237 -33.56 12.77 2.36
CA PHE A 237 -32.56 13.36 3.25
C PHE A 237 -32.42 12.54 4.55
N ILE A 238 -31.18 12.21 4.89
CA ILE A 238 -30.78 11.48 6.09
C ILE A 238 -29.88 12.40 6.91
N ARG A 239 -30.22 12.57 8.18
CA ARG A 239 -29.40 13.32 9.15
C ARG A 239 -29.18 12.49 10.41
N ASP A 240 -27.96 12.47 10.90
CA ASP A 240 -27.59 11.89 12.19
C ASP A 240 -26.52 12.75 12.86
N THR A 241 -26.80 13.24 14.07
CA THR A 241 -26.02 14.33 14.68
C THR A 241 -25.17 13.86 15.86
N ASN A 242 -24.12 14.63 16.17
CA ASN A 242 -23.22 14.39 17.30
C ASN A 242 -22.54 13.01 17.28
N LEU A 243 -22.22 12.49 16.10
CA LEU A 243 -21.49 11.24 15.94
C LEU A 243 -20.01 11.42 16.28
N THR A 244 -19.44 10.44 16.96
CA THR A 244 -17.98 10.26 17.02
C THR A 244 -17.51 9.38 15.86
N GLY A 245 -16.21 9.38 15.56
CA GLY A 245 -15.67 8.51 14.51
C GLY A 245 -15.91 7.03 14.78
N THR A 246 -15.82 6.58 16.04
CA THR A 246 -16.10 5.19 16.43
C THR A 246 -17.57 4.83 16.30
N ALA A 247 -18.48 5.69 16.76
CA ALA A 247 -19.92 5.48 16.63
C ALA A 247 -20.36 5.45 15.15
N PHE A 248 -19.76 6.30 14.30
CA PHE A 248 -20.00 6.26 12.86
C PHE A 248 -19.53 4.95 12.23
N PHE A 249 -18.31 4.50 12.57
CA PHE A 249 -17.78 3.22 12.07
C PHE A 249 -18.70 2.06 12.45
N GLU A 250 -19.05 1.93 13.73
CA GLU A 250 -19.93 0.87 14.24
C GLU A 250 -21.31 0.87 13.55
N LYS A 251 -21.89 2.06 13.34
CA LYS A 251 -23.25 2.20 12.81
C LYS A 251 -23.35 2.05 11.29
N TYR A 252 -22.41 2.63 10.54
CA TYR A 252 -22.54 2.78 9.09
C TYR A 252 -21.58 1.91 8.28
N VAL A 253 -20.41 1.58 8.83
CA VAL A 253 -19.49 0.60 8.21
C VAL A 253 -19.82 -0.80 8.73
N GLY A 254 -19.91 -0.97 10.05
CA GLY A 254 -20.41 -2.20 10.69
C GLY A 254 -19.56 -3.46 10.48
N LEU A 255 -18.31 -3.31 10.01
CA LEU A 255 -17.40 -4.43 9.80
C LEU A 255 -16.68 -4.80 11.09
N ASN A 256 -16.66 -6.10 11.40
CA ASN A 256 -15.75 -6.63 12.42
C ASN A 256 -14.35 -6.82 11.80
N LEU A 257 -13.42 -5.95 12.18
CA LEU A 257 -12.06 -5.97 11.63
C LEU A 257 -11.27 -7.23 12.02
N ASP A 258 -11.66 -7.93 13.09
CA ASP A 258 -11.01 -9.18 13.52
C ASP A 258 -11.37 -10.38 12.62
N ASP A 259 -12.40 -10.23 11.79
CA ASP A 259 -12.80 -11.23 10.80
C ASP A 259 -11.97 -11.14 9.52
N TYR A 260 -11.10 -10.13 9.37
CA TYR A 260 -10.26 -9.95 8.18
C TYR A 260 -8.82 -10.35 8.47
N VAL A 261 -8.21 -11.06 7.52
CA VAL A 261 -6.82 -11.50 7.60
C VAL A 261 -6.06 -11.05 6.36
N SER A 262 -4.78 -10.75 6.56
CA SER A 262 -3.89 -10.50 5.44
C SER A 262 -3.22 -11.79 4.98
N LEU A 263 -3.45 -12.12 3.72
CA LEU A 263 -2.77 -13.20 3.02
C LEU A 263 -1.68 -12.60 2.15
N ILE A 264 -0.48 -13.21 2.19
CA ILE A 264 0.63 -12.80 1.34
C ILE A 264 1.09 -13.92 0.41
N ASN A 265 1.77 -13.56 -0.66
CA ASN A 265 2.53 -14.48 -1.49
C ASN A 265 3.97 -13.97 -1.64
N ALA A 266 4.86 -14.54 -0.82
CA ALA A 266 6.29 -14.30 -0.85
C ALA A 266 7.00 -15.65 -1.04
N PRO A 267 7.33 -16.07 -2.28
CA PRO A 267 7.88 -17.39 -2.57
C PRO A 267 9.37 -17.56 -2.21
N THR A 268 9.88 -16.77 -1.27
CA THR A 268 11.28 -16.77 -0.84
C THR A 268 11.58 -17.91 0.11
N ALA A 269 12.83 -18.39 0.11
CA ALA A 269 13.19 -19.60 0.85
C ALA A 269 13.05 -19.45 2.39
N ASP A 270 13.20 -18.23 2.91
CA ASP A 270 13.04 -17.91 4.33
C ASP A 270 11.56 -17.78 4.76
N LYS A 271 10.62 -17.77 3.80
CA LYS A 271 9.18 -17.63 4.05
C LYS A 271 8.39 -18.84 3.53
N PRO A 272 8.58 -20.05 4.08
CA PRO A 272 7.73 -21.19 3.70
C PRO A 272 6.23 -20.87 3.84
N TYR A 273 5.42 -21.38 2.91
CA TYR A 273 3.97 -21.26 2.96
C TYR A 273 3.37 -21.93 4.21
N HIS A 274 2.12 -21.60 4.53
CA HIS A 274 1.38 -22.13 5.68
C HIS A 274 2.03 -21.78 7.02
N ARG A 275 2.52 -20.55 7.09
CA ARG A 275 3.16 -19.95 8.28
C ARG A 275 2.73 -18.50 8.44
N SER A 276 2.58 -18.11 9.70
CA SER A 276 2.31 -16.73 10.11
C SER A 276 3.61 -15.94 10.18
N TYR A 277 3.58 -14.68 9.76
CA TYR A 277 4.71 -13.76 9.77
C TYR A 277 4.32 -12.41 10.33
N SER A 278 5.31 -11.72 10.90
CA SER A 278 5.24 -10.31 11.26
C SER A 278 6.60 -9.67 10.99
N VAL A 279 6.68 -8.34 11.00
CA VAL A 279 7.92 -7.60 10.73
C VAL A 279 8.26 -6.76 11.95
N LYS A 280 9.48 -6.92 12.48
CA LYS A 280 9.95 -6.15 13.64
C LYS A 280 9.88 -4.64 13.34
N PHE A 281 9.42 -3.86 14.31
CA PHE A 281 9.30 -2.40 14.23
C PHE A 281 8.43 -1.87 13.07
N LEU A 282 7.58 -2.71 12.48
CA LEU A 282 6.55 -2.30 11.53
C LEU A 282 5.22 -2.08 12.26
N GLY A 283 4.82 -0.82 12.44
CA GLY A 283 3.57 -0.48 13.11
C GLY A 283 3.34 1.03 13.19
N ASN A 284 2.18 1.41 13.76
CA ASN A 284 1.82 2.80 14.02
C ASN A 284 1.29 3.00 15.45
N VAL A 285 0.27 2.27 15.88
CA VAL A 285 -0.28 2.36 17.24
C VAL A 285 0.49 1.40 18.14
N LYS A 286 1.15 1.90 19.18
CA LYS A 286 2.12 1.10 19.98
C LYS A 286 1.45 -0.07 20.71
N GLU A 287 0.26 0.15 21.23
CA GLU A 287 -0.59 -0.83 21.90
C GLU A 287 -1.51 -1.61 20.94
N GLY A 288 -1.42 -1.32 19.64
CA GLY A 288 -2.25 -1.95 18.61
C GLY A 288 -1.81 -3.37 18.28
N CYS A 289 -2.58 -4.02 17.41
CA CYS A 289 -2.22 -5.32 16.87
C CYS A 289 -0.96 -5.20 16.01
N PRO A 290 0.02 -6.12 16.15
CA PRO A 290 1.13 -6.19 15.21
C PRO A 290 0.63 -6.52 13.81
N VAL A 291 1.36 -6.08 12.80
CA VAL A 291 1.10 -6.50 11.43
C VAL A 291 1.27 -8.02 11.34
N ARG A 292 0.30 -8.71 10.74
CA ARG A 292 0.31 -10.16 10.65
C ARG A 292 -0.07 -10.63 9.25
N TYR A 293 0.69 -11.62 8.76
CA TYR A 293 0.49 -12.20 7.45
C TYR A 293 0.42 -13.71 7.54
N LEU A 294 -0.42 -14.34 6.71
CA LEU A 294 -0.28 -15.76 6.38
C LEU A 294 0.26 -15.89 4.95
N ASN A 295 1.42 -16.55 4.80
CA ASN A 295 1.99 -16.77 3.48
C ASN A 295 1.38 -18.01 2.81
N LEU A 296 0.85 -17.85 1.60
CA LEU A 296 0.19 -18.92 0.85
C LEU A 296 0.62 -18.93 -0.63
N PRO A 297 0.43 -20.06 -1.33
CA PRO A 297 0.52 -20.09 -2.78
C PRO A 297 -0.42 -19.08 -3.44
N ILE A 298 0.01 -18.48 -4.55
CA ILE A 298 -0.70 -17.37 -5.21
C ILE A 298 -2.14 -17.76 -5.63
N GLU A 299 -2.35 -19.02 -6.00
CA GLU A 299 -3.65 -19.57 -6.36
C GLU A 299 -4.66 -19.53 -5.21
N GLU A 300 -4.20 -19.67 -3.96
CA GLU A 300 -5.07 -19.58 -2.79
C GLU A 300 -5.53 -18.14 -2.55
N LEU A 301 -4.67 -17.15 -2.85
CA LEU A 301 -5.05 -15.74 -2.82
C LEU A 301 -6.13 -15.45 -3.87
N LYS A 302 -5.92 -15.90 -5.12
CA LYS A 302 -6.91 -15.73 -6.20
C LYS A 302 -8.27 -16.33 -5.81
N LYS A 303 -8.28 -17.57 -5.29
CA LYS A 303 -9.51 -18.26 -4.85
C LYS A 303 -10.25 -17.48 -3.77
N ALA A 304 -9.54 -17.02 -2.73
CA ALA A 304 -10.15 -16.27 -1.63
C ALA A 304 -10.72 -14.92 -2.10
N ALA A 305 -9.98 -14.20 -2.96
CA ALA A 305 -10.44 -12.93 -3.53
C ALA A 305 -11.70 -13.12 -4.40
N ILE A 306 -11.73 -14.15 -5.25
CA ILE A 306 -12.90 -14.48 -6.08
C ILE A 306 -14.09 -14.85 -5.21
N ALA A 307 -13.89 -15.65 -4.15
CA ALA A 307 -14.96 -16.05 -3.24
C ALA A 307 -15.59 -14.83 -2.54
N GLN A 308 -14.77 -13.88 -2.08
CA GLN A 308 -15.25 -12.64 -1.46
C GLN A 308 -16.03 -11.75 -2.44
N MET A 309 -15.52 -11.58 -3.67
CA MET A 309 -16.22 -10.78 -4.68
C MET A 309 -17.51 -11.44 -5.17
N LYS A 310 -17.58 -12.78 -5.23
CA LYS A 310 -18.83 -13.52 -5.53
C LYS A 310 -19.91 -13.27 -4.48
N ASP A 311 -19.51 -13.06 -3.23
CA ASP A 311 -20.40 -12.72 -2.12
C ASP A 311 -20.69 -11.20 -2.02
N GLY A 312 -20.23 -10.43 -3.02
CA GLY A 312 -20.58 -9.02 -3.17
C GLY A 312 -19.70 -8.04 -2.39
N SER A 313 -18.55 -8.47 -1.87
CA SER A 313 -17.63 -7.59 -1.12
C SER A 313 -16.33 -7.31 -1.88
N PRO A 314 -15.81 -6.07 -1.84
CA PRO A 314 -14.55 -5.72 -2.47
C PRO A 314 -13.34 -6.31 -1.73
N VAL A 315 -12.17 -6.36 -2.38
CA VAL A 315 -10.95 -6.93 -1.80
C VAL A 315 -9.83 -5.90 -1.83
N TRP A 316 -9.34 -5.47 -0.67
CA TRP A 316 -8.12 -4.68 -0.57
C TRP A 316 -6.92 -5.54 -0.97
N PHE A 317 -5.98 -4.96 -1.70
CA PHE A 317 -4.75 -5.65 -2.06
C PHE A 317 -3.54 -4.75 -2.19
N GLY A 318 -2.36 -5.35 -2.11
CA GLY A 318 -1.06 -4.70 -2.29
C GLY A 318 -0.18 -5.41 -3.32
N CYS A 319 0.49 -4.61 -4.15
CA CYS A 319 1.24 -5.05 -5.33
C CYS A 319 2.43 -4.15 -5.64
N ASP A 320 3.27 -4.53 -6.61
CA ASP A 320 4.24 -3.62 -7.24
C ASP A 320 3.65 -2.96 -8.49
N VAL A 321 2.87 -1.88 -8.30
CA VAL A 321 2.14 -1.23 -9.40
C VAL A 321 3.05 -0.62 -10.46
N GLY A 322 4.34 -0.43 -10.18
CA GLY A 322 5.30 0.15 -11.12
C GLY A 322 5.80 -0.81 -12.18
N LYS A 323 5.56 -2.12 -12.04
CA LYS A 323 6.05 -3.15 -12.95
C LYS A 323 5.04 -3.43 -14.06
N ASP A 324 5.53 -3.48 -15.29
CA ASP A 324 4.77 -3.76 -16.51
C ASP A 324 3.38 -3.10 -16.53
N SER A 325 3.36 -1.79 -16.23
CA SER A 325 2.12 -1.02 -16.05
C SER A 325 2.07 0.24 -16.88
N SER A 326 0.88 0.53 -17.42
CA SER A 326 0.58 1.75 -18.17
C SER A 326 -0.41 2.59 -17.38
N ARG A 327 0.06 3.69 -16.79
CA ARG A 327 -0.78 4.59 -15.98
C ARG A 327 -1.91 5.21 -16.81
N ASP A 328 -1.58 5.73 -17.99
CA ASP A 328 -2.53 6.46 -18.81
C ASP A 328 -3.63 5.54 -19.34
N GLU A 329 -3.28 4.30 -19.69
CA GLU A 329 -4.24 3.33 -20.23
C GLU A 329 -4.92 2.48 -19.15
N GLY A 330 -4.42 2.52 -17.92
CA GLY A 330 -4.95 1.73 -16.83
C GLY A 330 -4.66 0.25 -16.96
N LEU A 331 -3.46 -0.12 -17.42
CA LEU A 331 -3.09 -1.53 -17.66
C LEU A 331 -2.07 -2.02 -16.65
N LEU A 332 -2.31 -3.22 -16.12
CA LEU A 332 -1.40 -4.01 -15.31
C LEU A 332 -1.26 -5.39 -16.00
N ASP A 333 -0.33 -5.50 -16.93
CA ASP A 333 -0.20 -6.65 -17.82
C ASP A 333 1.27 -6.91 -18.14
N THR A 334 1.75 -8.14 -17.93
CA THR A 334 3.16 -8.53 -18.18
C THR A 334 3.58 -8.33 -19.63
N ASN A 335 2.63 -8.21 -20.55
CA ASN A 335 2.86 -7.92 -21.96
C ASN A 335 2.65 -6.44 -22.34
N THR A 336 2.42 -5.53 -21.38
CA THR A 336 2.24 -4.07 -21.63
C THR A 336 3.41 -3.50 -22.44
N TYR A 337 4.63 -3.90 -22.08
CA TYR A 337 5.86 -3.49 -22.75
C TYR A 337 6.68 -4.71 -23.16
N GLN A 338 7.33 -4.63 -24.32
CA GLN A 338 8.28 -5.64 -24.83
C GLN A 338 9.71 -5.08 -24.79
N THR A 339 10.12 -4.57 -23.61
CA THR A 339 11.43 -3.92 -23.41
C THR A 339 12.57 -4.90 -23.62
N ASP A 340 12.43 -6.13 -23.14
CA ASP A 340 13.34 -7.26 -23.35
C ASP A 340 13.62 -7.48 -24.84
N LYS A 341 12.56 -7.57 -25.66
CA LYS A 341 12.65 -7.77 -27.11
C LYS A 341 13.28 -6.58 -27.81
N LEU A 342 12.92 -5.35 -27.40
CA LEU A 342 13.45 -4.12 -27.97
C LEU A 342 14.95 -3.94 -27.67
N LEU A 343 15.37 -4.29 -26.45
CA LEU A 343 16.76 -4.18 -26.00
C LEU A 343 17.62 -5.38 -26.40
N GLY A 344 17.01 -6.49 -26.82
CA GLY A 344 17.72 -7.73 -27.14
C GLY A 344 18.34 -8.40 -25.92
N VAL A 345 17.67 -8.31 -24.77
CA VAL A 345 18.10 -8.89 -23.48
C VAL A 345 16.99 -9.77 -22.89
N THR A 346 17.30 -10.52 -21.84
CA THR A 346 16.32 -11.31 -21.09
C THR A 346 16.27 -10.83 -19.64
N PHE A 347 15.07 -10.46 -19.17
CA PHE A 347 14.80 -10.21 -17.76
C PHE A 347 14.20 -11.47 -17.14
N GLY A 348 15.06 -12.38 -16.67
CA GLY A 348 14.68 -13.76 -16.31
C GLY A 348 14.45 -14.03 -14.83
N MET A 349 14.42 -13.00 -13.97
CA MET A 349 14.25 -13.18 -12.53
C MET A 349 12.83 -13.65 -12.21
N ASN A 350 12.70 -14.71 -11.42
CA ASN A 350 11.42 -15.12 -10.85
C ASN A 350 11.02 -14.22 -9.67
N LYS A 351 9.78 -14.36 -9.17
CA LYS A 351 9.25 -13.53 -8.08
C LYS A 351 10.06 -13.58 -6.78
N ALA A 352 10.61 -14.74 -6.42
CA ALA A 352 11.44 -14.87 -5.22
C ALA A 352 12.76 -14.12 -5.38
N GLU A 353 13.43 -14.29 -6.52
CA GLU A 353 14.67 -13.57 -6.85
C GLU A 353 14.45 -12.06 -6.86
N ARG A 354 13.31 -11.59 -7.40
CA ARG A 354 12.99 -10.16 -7.42
C ARG A 354 12.81 -9.58 -6.01
N LEU A 355 12.21 -10.33 -5.08
CA LEU A 355 12.10 -9.93 -3.67
C LEU A 355 13.47 -9.92 -2.96
N GLU A 356 14.26 -10.98 -3.14
CA GLU A 356 15.54 -11.16 -2.44
C GLU A 356 16.62 -10.15 -2.90
N TYR A 357 16.62 -9.81 -4.19
CA TYR A 357 17.63 -8.93 -4.79
C TYR A 357 17.14 -7.49 -4.97
N GLY A 358 15.97 -7.14 -4.43
CA GLY A 358 15.47 -5.76 -4.37
C GLY A 358 14.97 -5.19 -5.69
N GLU A 359 14.56 -6.04 -6.64
CA GLU A 359 13.98 -5.62 -7.92
C GLU A 359 12.47 -5.34 -7.78
N SER A 360 11.77 -6.08 -6.91
CA SER A 360 10.34 -5.87 -6.69
C SER A 360 9.96 -6.11 -5.23
N LEU A 361 8.95 -5.37 -4.79
CA LEU A 361 8.38 -5.39 -3.44
C LEU A 361 7.02 -4.68 -3.51
N MET A 362 6.22 -4.77 -2.45
CA MET A 362 4.91 -4.12 -2.43
C MET A 362 5.06 -2.60 -2.35
N THR A 363 4.62 -1.90 -3.40
CA THR A 363 4.74 -0.43 -3.53
C THR A 363 3.42 0.29 -3.45
N HIS A 364 2.28 -0.36 -3.73
CA HIS A 364 0.99 0.34 -3.80
C HIS A 364 -0.17 -0.57 -3.46
N ALA A 365 -1.22 0.01 -2.86
CA ALA A 365 -2.45 -0.67 -2.52
C ALA A 365 -3.65 -0.12 -3.28
N MET A 366 -4.55 -1.01 -3.68
CA MET A 366 -5.74 -0.74 -4.47
C MET A 366 -6.87 -1.70 -4.06
N VAL A 367 -7.98 -1.69 -4.79
CA VAL A 367 -9.14 -2.53 -4.47
C VAL A 367 -9.61 -3.31 -5.69
N PHE A 368 -9.80 -4.63 -5.55
CA PHE A 368 -10.52 -5.41 -6.55
C PHE A 368 -12.02 -5.19 -6.41
N GLN A 369 -12.64 -4.87 -7.55
CA GLN A 369 -14.06 -4.53 -7.68
C GLN A 369 -14.76 -5.39 -8.73
N GLY A 370 -14.13 -6.48 -9.11
CA GLY A 370 -14.63 -7.39 -10.12
C GLY A 370 -13.54 -8.28 -10.68
N VAL A 371 -13.98 -9.34 -11.33
CA VAL A 371 -13.14 -10.33 -12.00
C VAL A 371 -13.91 -10.91 -13.16
N ASN A 372 -13.21 -11.18 -14.26
CA ASN A 372 -13.78 -11.94 -15.36
C ASN A 372 -13.32 -13.39 -15.24
N LEU A 373 -14.28 -14.30 -15.14
CA LEU A 373 -14.08 -15.73 -15.15
C LEU A 373 -14.39 -16.28 -16.55
N ASP A 374 -13.63 -17.27 -17.01
CA ASP A 374 -13.94 -18.06 -18.20
C ASP A 374 -15.03 -19.11 -17.94
N GLU A 375 -15.32 -19.95 -18.93
CA GLU A 375 -16.36 -20.98 -18.86
C GLU A 375 -16.04 -22.06 -17.80
N GLU A 376 -14.75 -22.28 -17.53
CA GLU A 376 -14.23 -23.17 -16.50
C GLU A 376 -14.14 -22.51 -15.10
N GLY A 377 -14.48 -21.22 -15.00
CA GLY A 377 -14.47 -20.45 -13.76
C GLY A 377 -13.10 -19.93 -13.35
N LYS A 378 -12.10 -19.93 -14.25
CA LYS A 378 -10.77 -19.38 -14.01
C LYS A 378 -10.70 -17.89 -14.33
N PRO A 379 -10.00 -17.08 -13.53
CA PRO A 379 -9.80 -15.67 -13.81
C PRO A 379 -8.92 -15.47 -15.05
N ASN A 380 -9.22 -14.45 -15.85
CA ASN A 380 -8.31 -13.97 -16.89
C ASN A 380 -8.02 -12.47 -16.82
N ARG A 381 -8.85 -11.70 -16.09
CA ARG A 381 -8.59 -10.29 -15.78
C ARG A 381 -9.39 -9.82 -14.57
N TRP A 382 -8.82 -8.84 -13.88
CA TRP A 382 -9.32 -8.28 -12.64
C TRP A 382 -9.63 -6.80 -12.83
N ARG A 383 -10.75 -6.36 -12.26
CA ARG A 383 -11.15 -4.95 -12.24
C ARG A 383 -10.57 -4.28 -11.01
N VAL A 384 -9.75 -3.26 -11.22
CA VAL A 384 -9.04 -2.58 -10.14
C VAL A 384 -9.53 -1.15 -10.00
N GLU A 385 -9.97 -0.79 -8.81
CA GLU A 385 -10.21 0.59 -8.39
C GLU A 385 -8.92 1.17 -7.82
N ASN A 386 -8.39 2.20 -8.48
CA ASN A 386 -7.22 2.93 -8.02
C ASN A 386 -7.63 4.23 -7.30
N SER A 387 -6.67 4.96 -6.73
CA SER A 387 -6.86 6.20 -5.99
C SER A 387 -6.07 7.36 -6.58
N TRP A 388 -6.01 7.46 -7.91
CA TRP A 388 -5.27 8.51 -8.65
C TRP A 388 -6.19 9.45 -9.45
N GLY A 389 -7.48 9.52 -9.10
CA GLY A 389 -8.47 10.29 -9.83
C GLY A 389 -9.01 9.57 -11.06
N ASP A 390 -9.85 10.26 -11.83
CA ASP A 390 -10.61 9.70 -12.95
C ASP A 390 -9.88 9.78 -14.30
N ALA A 391 -8.86 10.63 -14.42
CA ALA A 391 -8.11 10.81 -15.65
C ALA A 391 -7.32 9.55 -16.09
N PRO A 392 -6.61 8.82 -15.21
CA PRO A 392 -5.89 7.61 -15.60
C PRO A 392 -6.84 6.43 -15.90
N GLY A 393 -6.48 5.57 -16.85
CA GLY A 393 -7.24 4.37 -17.17
C GLY A 393 -8.67 4.67 -17.64
N LYS A 394 -9.62 3.81 -17.28
CA LYS A 394 -11.04 4.03 -17.59
C LYS A 394 -11.77 4.62 -16.39
N LYS A 395 -11.81 5.95 -16.31
CA LYS A 395 -12.40 6.68 -15.17
C LYS A 395 -11.74 6.29 -13.84
N GLY A 396 -10.41 6.16 -13.85
CA GLY A 396 -9.62 5.75 -12.67
C GLY A 396 -9.56 4.25 -12.42
N TYR A 397 -10.26 3.43 -13.20
CA TYR A 397 -10.19 1.97 -13.11
C TYR A 397 -9.12 1.40 -14.02
N TYR A 398 -8.43 0.39 -13.49
CA TYR A 398 -7.41 -0.38 -14.19
C TYR A 398 -7.94 -1.78 -14.54
N VAL A 399 -7.33 -2.39 -15.55
CA VAL A 399 -7.46 -3.81 -15.87
C VAL A 399 -6.14 -4.48 -15.50
N MET A 400 -6.22 -5.55 -14.72
CA MET A 400 -5.08 -6.39 -14.38
C MET A 400 -5.24 -7.76 -15.03
N SER A 401 -4.26 -8.22 -15.81
CA SER A 401 -4.21 -9.60 -16.31
C SER A 401 -3.99 -10.60 -15.16
N ASP A 402 -4.40 -11.85 -15.33
CA ASP A 402 -4.17 -12.87 -14.29
C ASP A 402 -2.68 -13.21 -14.15
N GLU A 403 -1.92 -13.14 -15.23
CA GLU A 403 -0.47 -13.33 -15.22
C GLU A 403 0.26 -12.22 -14.47
N TRP A 404 -0.22 -10.97 -14.56
CA TRP A 404 0.33 -9.88 -13.76
C TRP A 404 0.03 -10.06 -12.28
N PHE A 405 -1.15 -10.60 -11.95
CA PHE A 405 -1.47 -11.00 -10.58
C PHE A 405 -0.40 -11.97 -10.06
N ASP A 406 -0.03 -12.97 -10.86
CA ASP A 406 0.99 -13.95 -10.45
C ASP A 406 2.34 -13.33 -10.13
N GLU A 407 2.81 -12.41 -10.97
CA GLU A 407 4.17 -11.89 -10.89
C GLU A 407 4.34 -10.77 -9.86
N TYR A 408 3.33 -9.91 -9.67
CA TYR A 408 3.50 -8.63 -8.96
C TYR A 408 2.48 -8.36 -7.84
N MET A 409 1.57 -9.30 -7.54
CA MET A 409 0.73 -9.24 -6.35
C MET A 409 1.43 -9.84 -5.14
N TYR A 410 1.37 -9.16 -3.99
CA TYR A 410 2.02 -9.63 -2.78
C TYR A 410 1.07 -9.85 -1.62
N GLN A 411 -0.05 -9.13 -1.58
CA GLN A 411 -0.96 -9.14 -0.44
C GLN A 411 -2.41 -8.98 -0.89
N ILE A 412 -3.31 -9.72 -0.25
CA ILE A 412 -4.76 -9.44 -0.24
C ILE A 412 -5.28 -9.46 1.19
N VAL A 413 -6.42 -8.81 1.40
CA VAL A 413 -7.15 -8.88 2.66
C VAL A 413 -8.54 -9.45 2.41
N VAL A 414 -8.84 -10.55 3.09
CA VAL A 414 -10.10 -11.28 2.93
C VAL A 414 -10.71 -11.62 4.28
N ASN A 415 -12.01 -11.80 4.30
CA ASN A 415 -12.71 -12.30 5.48
C ASN A 415 -12.39 -13.78 5.70
N LYS A 416 -12.14 -14.17 6.95
CA LYS A 416 -11.83 -15.53 7.41
C LYS A 416 -12.85 -16.56 6.91
N LYS A 417 -14.11 -16.19 6.73
CA LYS A 417 -15.18 -17.10 6.27
C LYS A 417 -14.96 -17.68 4.86
N TYR A 418 -14.05 -17.09 4.07
CA TYR A 418 -13.69 -17.62 2.75
C TYR A 418 -12.47 -18.55 2.78
N LEU A 419 -11.95 -18.84 3.97
CA LEU A 419 -10.76 -19.65 4.17
C LEU A 419 -11.11 -20.95 4.91
N PRO A 420 -10.40 -22.05 4.63
CA PRO A 420 -10.46 -23.25 5.47
C PRO A 420 -10.02 -22.95 6.91
N ASP A 421 -10.60 -23.64 7.89
CA ASP A 421 -10.23 -23.54 9.31
C ASP A 421 -8.73 -23.77 9.55
N SER A 422 -8.08 -24.62 8.75
CA SER A 422 -6.63 -24.84 8.82
C SER A 422 -5.83 -23.57 8.54
N TYR A 423 -6.24 -22.74 7.58
CA TYR A 423 -5.54 -21.50 7.27
C TYR A 423 -5.75 -20.47 8.39
N ILE A 424 -6.94 -20.45 9.01
CA ILE A 424 -7.21 -19.58 10.17
C ILE A 424 -6.28 -19.97 11.32
N ALA A 425 -6.17 -21.26 11.63
CA ALA A 425 -5.24 -21.77 12.65
C ALA A 425 -3.77 -21.46 12.33
N GLU A 426 -3.36 -21.55 11.07
CA GLU A 426 -2.01 -21.16 10.62
C GLU A 426 -1.76 -19.65 10.81
N TYR A 427 -2.72 -18.80 10.47
CA TYR A 427 -2.64 -17.35 10.68
C TYR A 427 -2.51 -17.01 12.17
N ASP A 428 -3.30 -17.67 13.02
CA ASP A 428 -3.34 -17.41 14.46
C ASP A 428 -2.13 -17.97 15.23
N SER A 429 -1.33 -18.83 14.60
CA SER A 429 -0.09 -19.33 15.18
C SER A 429 0.95 -18.23 15.47
N GLU A 430 1.91 -18.53 16.34
CA GLU A 430 2.99 -17.60 16.69
C GLU A 430 3.75 -17.15 15.42
N PRO A 431 3.76 -15.86 15.09
CA PRO A 431 4.34 -15.38 13.84
C PRO A 431 5.87 -15.46 13.87
N ILE A 432 6.45 -15.80 12.73
CA ILE A 432 7.88 -15.67 12.49
C ILE A 432 8.18 -14.16 12.34
N MET A 433 9.06 -13.65 13.22
CA MET A 433 9.44 -12.23 13.24
C MET A 433 10.56 -11.95 12.23
N LEU A 434 10.19 -11.37 11.08
CA LEU A 434 11.08 -10.90 10.04
C LEU A 434 11.84 -9.64 10.47
N GLU A 435 13.00 -9.41 9.86
CA GLU A 435 13.80 -8.22 10.14
C GLU A 435 13.15 -6.94 9.59
N PRO A 436 13.42 -5.75 10.16
CA PRO A 436 12.71 -4.52 9.81
C PRO A 436 12.79 -4.12 8.35
N TRP A 437 13.88 -4.49 7.67
CA TRP A 437 14.14 -4.21 6.25
C TRP A 437 13.64 -5.33 5.32
N ASP A 438 12.83 -6.26 5.81
CA ASP A 438 12.22 -7.28 4.97
C ASP A 438 11.29 -6.64 3.92
N PRO A 439 11.32 -7.07 2.64
CA PRO A 439 10.49 -6.48 1.59
C PRO A 439 8.98 -6.65 1.84
N MET A 440 8.55 -7.59 2.68
CA MET A 440 7.13 -7.72 3.05
C MET A 440 6.66 -6.64 4.02
N GLY A 441 7.56 -5.84 4.59
CA GLY A 441 7.19 -4.68 5.39
C GLY A 441 6.84 -3.44 4.57
N SER A 442 7.10 -3.43 3.25
CA SER A 442 6.96 -2.24 2.41
C SER A 442 5.52 -1.98 1.97
N LEU A 443 5.13 -0.71 1.90
CA LEU A 443 3.99 -0.24 1.12
C LEU A 443 4.16 1.28 0.92
N ALA A 444 3.97 1.80 -0.29
CA ALA A 444 4.08 3.22 -0.65
C ALA A 444 5.33 3.93 -0.12
N LEU A 445 6.49 3.46 -0.59
CA LEU A 445 7.81 4.05 -0.34
C LEU A 445 7.99 5.43 -0.99
#